data_AF-A0A1J4P2L4-F1
#
_entry.id   AF-A0A1J4P2L4-F1
#
_cell.length_a   1.000
_cell.length_b   1.000
_cell.length_c   1.000
_cell.angle_alpha   90.00
_cell.angle_beta   90.00
_cell.angle_gamma   90.00
#
_symmetry.space_group_name_H-M   'P 1'
#
loop_
_entity.id
_entity.type
_entity.pdbx_description
1 polymer ?
#
loop_
_entity_poly.entity_id
_entity_poly.type
_entity_poly.pdbx_seq_one_letter_code
_entity_poly.pdbx_strand_id
1 'polypeptide(L)'
;MVVLMHVEDLAAAMWEIVLSDAAGVFHLAGPDAVSRYDLGVLIARRQGLGSARLPAGRRADTALPGPLDVRLDSRATQQRLRVRIRGAREFLHGDGLMIEEPFQSPRT
;
A
#
# COMPACT_ATOMS: atom_id res chain seq x y z
N MET A 1 -7.33 0.76 10.80
CA MET A 1 -6.20 0.26 9.99
C MET A 1 -6.17 1.07 8.70
N VAL A 2 -5.05 1.07 7.97
CA VAL A 2 -4.87 1.72 6.67
C VAL A 2 -4.44 0.65 5.69
N VAL A 3 -4.98 0.70 4.47
CA VAL A 3 -4.55 -0.13 3.35
C VAL A 3 -3.52 0.66 2.54
N LEU A 4 -2.34 0.10 2.36
CA LEU A 4 -1.19 0.76 1.73
C LEU A 4 -0.70 -0.08 0.55
N MET A 5 -0.24 0.59 -0.50
CA MET A 5 0.34 -0.03 -1.68
C MET A 5 1.56 0.74 -2.18
N HIS A 6 2.35 0.07 -3.01
CA HIS A 6 3.47 0.66 -3.74
C HIS A 6 2.96 1.67 -4.79
N VAL A 7 3.62 2.83 -4.93
CA VAL A 7 3.14 3.87 -5.85
C VAL A 7 3.31 3.48 -7.32
N GLU A 8 4.36 2.74 -7.64
CA GLU A 8 4.63 2.19 -8.97
C GLU A 8 3.56 1.16 -9.37
N ASP A 9 3.13 0.31 -8.44
CA ASP A 9 2.05 -0.65 -8.71
C ASP A 9 0.72 0.07 -8.92
N LEU A 10 0.46 1.16 -8.16
CA LEU A 10 -0.70 2.03 -8.39
C LEU A 10 -0.64 2.65 -9.79
N ALA A 11 0.51 3.24 -10.17
CA ALA A 11 0.67 3.89 -11.46
C ALA A 11 0.45 2.92 -12.62
N ALA A 12 1.03 1.71 -12.52
CA ALA A 12 0.85 0.67 -13.52
C ALA A 12 -0.60 0.19 -13.61
N ALA A 13 -1.29 0.00 -12.48
CA ALA A 13 -2.70 -0.39 -12.46
C ALA A 13 -3.62 0.71 -13.03
N MET A 14 -3.36 1.98 -12.71
CA MET A 14 -4.08 3.10 -13.30
C MET A 14 -3.89 3.16 -14.81
N TRP A 15 -2.67 2.91 -15.29
CA TRP A 15 -2.37 2.86 -16.71
C TRP A 15 -3.15 1.75 -17.42
N GLU A 16 -3.22 0.54 -16.86
CA GLU A 16 -4.03 -0.56 -17.40
C GLU A 16 -5.53 -0.21 -17.47
N ILE A 17 -6.08 0.44 -16.43
CA ILE A 17 -7.48 0.87 -16.43
C ILE A 17 -7.74 1.89 -17.53
N VAL A 18 -6.87 2.89 -17.67
CA VAL A 18 -7.02 3.95 -18.70
C VAL A 18 -6.96 3.39 -20.12
N LEU A 19 -6.16 2.35 -20.36
CA LEU A 19 -6.07 1.69 -21.67
C LEU A 19 -7.20 0.69 -21.94
N SER A 20 -8.05 0.42 -20.95
CA SER A 20 -9.20 -0.47 -21.10
C SER A 20 -10.48 0.30 -21.42
N ASP A 21 -11.50 -0.38 -21.92
CA ASP A 21 -12.86 0.19 -22.08
C ASP A 21 -13.64 0.25 -20.75
N ALA A 22 -12.98 0.05 -19.61
CA ALA A 22 -13.64 -0.03 -18.31
C ALA A 22 -14.01 1.36 -17.79
N ALA A 23 -15.29 1.58 -17.53
CA ALA A 23 -15.81 2.83 -16.95
C ALA A 23 -16.35 2.62 -15.53
N GLY A 24 -16.28 3.67 -14.71
CA GLY A 24 -16.85 3.71 -13.37
C GLY A 24 -15.81 3.90 -12.27
N VAL A 25 -16.18 3.51 -11.04
CA VAL A 25 -15.33 3.66 -9.85
C VAL A 25 -14.54 2.39 -9.61
N PHE A 26 -13.22 2.53 -9.46
CA PHE A 26 -12.30 1.43 -9.18
C PHE A 26 -11.67 1.60 -7.81
N HIS A 27 -11.79 0.59 -6.96
CA HIS A 27 -11.05 0.52 -5.72
C HIS A 27 -9.66 -0.05 -5.99
N LEU A 28 -8.63 0.69 -5.61
CA LEU A 28 -7.22 0.30 -5.72
C LEU A 28 -6.57 0.44 -4.35
N ALA A 29 -6.22 -0.67 -3.74
CA ALA A 29 -5.54 -0.72 -2.46
C ALA A 29 -4.72 -1.99 -2.34
N GLY A 30 -3.62 -1.92 -1.59
CA GLY A 30 -2.79 -3.08 -1.31
C GLY A 30 -3.47 -4.08 -0.37
N PRO A 31 -3.00 -5.34 -0.36
CA PRO A 31 -3.63 -6.43 0.40
C PRO A 31 -3.48 -6.29 1.92
N ASP A 32 -2.56 -5.43 2.37
CA ASP A 32 -2.20 -5.29 3.76
C ASP A 32 -3.03 -4.20 4.46
N ALA A 33 -3.97 -4.62 5.31
CA ALA A 33 -4.49 -3.74 6.36
C ALA A 33 -3.48 -3.68 7.51
N VAL A 34 -2.91 -2.51 7.77
CA VAL A 34 -1.93 -2.28 8.84
C VAL A 34 -2.37 -1.16 9.76
N SER A 35 -2.08 -1.26 11.06
CA SER A 35 -2.20 -0.11 11.95
C SER A 35 -1.06 0.88 11.70
N ARG A 36 -1.19 2.12 12.20
CA ARG A 36 -0.09 3.09 12.19
C ARG A 36 1.12 2.60 12.98
N TYR A 37 0.88 1.85 14.06
CA TYR A 37 1.94 1.25 14.85
C TYR A 37 2.68 0.17 14.06
N ASP A 38 1.96 -0.76 13.42
CA ASP A 38 2.58 -1.83 12.62
C ASP A 38 3.39 -1.27 11.46
N LEU A 39 2.88 -0.21 10.80
CA LEU A 39 3.64 0.51 9.77
C LEU A 39 4.96 1.07 10.33
N GLY A 40 4.92 1.73 11.48
CA GLY A 40 6.11 2.24 12.15
C GLY A 40 7.12 1.14 12.47
N VAL A 41 6.64 -0.03 12.91
CA VAL A 41 7.50 -1.20 13.16
C VAL A 41 8.15 -1.71 11.87
N LEU A 42 7.39 -1.81 10.77
CA LEU A 42 7.93 -2.22 9.46
C LEU A 42 9.02 -1.24 8.98
N ILE A 43 8.79 0.07 9.11
CA ILE A 43 9.77 1.10 8.74
C ILE A 43 11.02 1.00 9.61
N ALA A 44 10.85 0.91 10.94
CA ALA A 44 11.97 0.81 11.87
C ALA A 44 12.84 -0.42 11.57
N ARG A 45 12.23 -1.58 11.31
CA ARG A 45 12.95 -2.80 10.92
C ARG A 45 13.75 -2.61 9.63
N ARG A 46 13.14 -2.04 8.59
CA ARG A 46 13.81 -1.76 7.32
C ARG A 46 15.03 -0.85 7.49
N GLN A 47 14.97 0.07 8.43
CA GLN A 47 16.05 1.03 8.72
C GLN A 47 17.06 0.53 9.75
N GLY A 48 16.95 -0.71 10.25
CA GLY A 48 17.80 -1.23 11.33
C GLY A 48 17.59 -0.53 12.67
N LEU A 49 16.47 0.19 12.85
CA LEU A 49 16.13 0.90 14.07
C LEU A 49 15.40 -0.03 15.05
N GLY A 50 15.68 0.18 16.35
CA GLY A 50 15.03 -0.56 17.42
C GLY A 50 13.54 -0.24 17.54
N SER A 51 12.68 -1.15 17.04
CA SER A 51 11.21 -1.02 17.12
C SER A 51 10.64 -0.90 18.54
N ALA A 52 11.39 -1.34 19.56
CA ALA A 52 11.02 -1.21 20.97
C ALA A 52 10.89 0.25 21.46
N ARG A 53 11.43 1.22 20.71
CA ARG A 53 11.32 2.65 21.02
C ARG A 53 10.03 3.28 20.50
N LEU A 54 9.23 2.56 19.72
CA LEU A 54 7.98 3.06 19.17
C LEU A 54 6.89 3.01 20.26
N PRO A 55 6.26 4.14 20.61
CA PRO A 55 5.17 4.14 21.56
C PRO A 55 3.96 3.41 20.98
N ALA A 56 3.46 2.42 21.70
CA ALA A 56 2.20 1.76 21.39
C ALA A 56 1.04 2.54 22.03
N GLY A 57 -0.09 2.61 21.32
CA GLY A 57 -1.30 3.25 21.82
C GLY A 57 -2.51 2.80 21.02
N ARG A 58 -3.69 2.80 21.65
CA ARG A 58 -4.93 2.44 20.96
C ARG A 58 -5.50 3.67 20.28
N ARG A 59 -6.00 3.46 19.05
CA ARG A 59 -6.64 4.55 18.32
C ARG A 59 -7.90 5.07 19.02
N ALA A 60 -8.66 4.18 19.65
CA ALA A 60 -9.85 4.51 20.41
C ALA A 60 -9.59 5.49 21.59
N ASP A 61 -8.35 5.54 22.08
CA ASP A 61 -7.97 6.37 23.23
C ASP A 61 -7.56 7.81 22.79
N THR A 62 -7.70 8.16 21.51
CA THR A 62 -7.30 9.49 20.97
C THR A 62 -8.50 10.31 20.50
N ALA A 63 -8.51 11.62 20.73
CA ALA A 63 -9.58 12.54 20.30
C ALA A 63 -9.54 12.90 18.80
N LEU A 64 -8.63 12.29 18.04
CA LEU A 64 -8.48 12.58 16.63
C LEU A 64 -9.62 11.92 15.83
N PRO A 65 -10.26 12.64 14.90
CA PRO A 65 -11.42 12.15 14.17
C PRO A 65 -11.08 11.03 13.18
N GLY A 66 -12.13 10.36 12.69
CA GLY A 66 -12.05 9.37 11.61
C GLY A 66 -12.26 7.91 12.05
N PRO A 67 -12.50 7.02 11.07
CA PRO A 67 -12.76 5.60 11.31
C PRO A 67 -11.59 4.88 12.00
N LEU A 68 -11.92 3.96 12.90
CA LEU A 68 -10.94 3.11 13.60
C LEU A 68 -10.36 2.04 12.67
N ASP A 69 -11.22 1.49 11.81
CA ASP A 69 -10.85 0.50 10.80
C ASP A 69 -11.32 0.93 9.41
N VAL A 70 -10.38 0.98 8.46
CA VAL A 70 -10.63 1.32 7.07
C VAL A 70 -10.02 0.22 6.23
N ARG A 71 -10.87 -0.50 5.51
CA ARG A 71 -10.49 -1.57 4.60
C ARG A 71 -11.19 -1.29 3.29
N LEU A 72 -10.43 -1.26 2.22
CA LEU A 72 -10.96 -1.10 0.88
C LEU A 72 -11.05 -2.47 0.22
N ASP A 73 -12.25 -2.87 -0.22
CA ASP A 73 -12.41 -4.07 -1.03
C ASP A 73 -12.05 -3.74 -2.48
N SER A 74 -10.86 -4.19 -2.88
CA SER A 74 -10.32 -4.03 -4.24
C SER A 74 -10.43 -5.30 -5.07
N ARG A 75 -11.09 -6.37 -4.59
CA ARG A 75 -11.09 -7.68 -5.25
C ARG A 75 -11.63 -7.63 -6.68
N ALA A 76 -12.73 -6.89 -6.89
CA ALA A 76 -13.35 -6.75 -8.21
C ALA A 76 -12.41 -6.07 -9.22
N THR A 77 -11.70 -5.01 -8.79
CA THR A 77 -10.70 -4.34 -9.63
C THR A 77 -9.51 -5.25 -9.90
N GLN A 78 -8.99 -5.93 -8.88
CA GLN A 78 -7.82 -6.80 -8.99
C GLN A 78 -8.02 -7.99 -9.92
N GLN A 79 -9.25 -8.51 -10.01
CA GLN A 79 -9.59 -9.57 -10.98
C GLN A 79 -9.49 -9.10 -12.45
N ARG A 80 -9.49 -7.79 -12.69
CA ARG A 80 -9.42 -7.18 -14.03
C ARG A 80 -8.02 -6.68 -14.40
N LEU A 81 -7.13 -6.56 -13.42
CA LEU A 81 -5.77 -6.08 -13.60
C LEU A 81 -4.80 -7.25 -13.82
N ARG A 82 -3.75 -7.02 -14.61
CA ARG A 82 -2.60 -7.92 -14.70
C ARG A 82 -1.53 -7.53 -13.68
N VAL A 83 -1.41 -6.23 -13.39
CA VAL A 83 -0.52 -5.72 -12.34
C VAL A 83 -0.86 -6.34 -10.99
N ARG A 84 0.16 -6.89 -10.32
CA ARG A 84 0.05 -7.31 -8.93
C ARG A 84 0.38 -6.15 -8.01
N ILE A 85 -0.60 -5.72 -7.21
CA ILE A 85 -0.38 -4.68 -6.21
C ILE A 85 0.32 -5.26 -4.98
N ARG A 86 1.56 -4.84 -4.72
CA ARG A 86 2.32 -5.21 -3.52
C ARG A 86 1.80 -4.43 -2.31
N GLY A 87 1.71 -5.13 -1.18
CA GLY A 87 1.32 -4.54 0.11
C GLY A 87 2.51 -3.93 0.86
N ALA A 88 2.20 -3.19 1.93
CA ALA A 88 3.22 -2.56 2.78
C ALA A 88 4.22 -3.55 3.36
N ARG A 89 3.80 -4.78 3.71
CA ARG A 89 4.71 -5.78 4.30
C ARG A 89 5.77 -6.22 3.32
N GLU A 90 5.39 -6.41 2.06
CA GLU A 90 6.29 -6.82 1.00
C GLU A 90 7.25 -5.68 0.62
N PHE A 91 6.71 -4.48 0.37
CA PHE A 91 7.53 -3.30 0.05
C PHE A 91 8.55 -2.97 1.14
N LEU A 92 8.16 -3.13 2.41
CA LEU A 92 9.02 -2.80 3.55
C LEU A 92 9.91 -3.96 4.02
N HIS A 93 9.75 -5.17 3.45
CA HIS A 93 10.69 -6.29 3.67
C HIS A 93 11.91 -6.25 2.76
N GLY A 94 11.83 -5.58 1.60
CA GLY A 94 12.91 -5.52 0.62
C GLY A 94 14.11 -4.73 1.14
N ASP A 95 15.32 -5.28 0.91
CA ASP A 95 16.60 -4.67 1.26
C ASP A 95 16.68 -3.22 0.78
N GLY A 96 17.27 -2.36 1.60
CA GLY A 96 17.33 -0.90 1.44
C GLY A 96 18.11 -0.37 0.22
N LEU A 97 18.32 -1.17 -0.83
CA LEU A 97 19.05 -0.82 -2.06
C LEU A 97 18.44 -1.52 -3.28
N MET A 98 17.18 -1.24 -3.62
CA MET A 98 16.77 -1.23 -5.02
C MET A 98 15.91 0.01 -5.23
N ILE A 99 16.57 1.06 -5.74
CA ILE A 99 15.90 1.98 -6.64
C ILE A 99 15.56 1.12 -7.86
N GLU A 100 14.39 0.49 -7.82
CA GLU A 100 13.83 -0.21 -8.97
C GLU A 100 13.72 0.83 -10.09
N GLU A 101 14.14 0.44 -11.30
CA GLU A 101 14.04 1.26 -12.51
C GLU A 101 12.68 1.99 -12.57
N PRO A 102 12.66 3.31 -12.82
CA PRO A 102 11.42 4.09 -12.81
C PRO A 102 10.43 3.49 -13.82
N PHE A 103 9.13 3.66 -13.53
CA PHE A 103 8.06 3.33 -14.47
C PHE A 103 8.40 3.83 -15.88
N GLN A 104 8.86 2.92 -16.75
CA GLN A 104 9.07 3.18 -18.15
C GLN A 104 7.73 2.95 -18.83
N SER A 105 7.23 3.98 -19.51
CA SER A 105 6.00 3.85 -20.30
C SER A 105 6.18 2.70 -21.30
N PRO A 106 5.21 1.79 -21.45
CA PRO A 106 5.28 0.75 -22.47
C PRO A 106 5.43 1.42 -23.83
N ARG A 107 6.41 0.99 -24.62
CA ARG A 107 6.51 1.45 -26.02
C ARG A 107 5.25 0.96 -26.75
N THR A 108 4.53 1.92 -27.34
CA THR A 108 3.34 1.75 -28.18
C THR A 108 3.56 0.77 -29.32
#